data_AF-A0A976KTI5-F1
#
_entry.id   AF-A0A976KTI5-F1
#
_cell.length_a   1.000
_cell.length_b   1.000
_cell.length_c   1.000
_cell.angle_alpha   90.00
_cell.angle_beta   90.00
_cell.angle_gamma   90.00
#
_symmetry.space_group_name_H-M   'P 1'
#
loop_
_entity.id
_entity.type
_entity.pdbx_description
1 polymer ?
#
loop_
_entity_poly.entity_id
_entity_poly.type
_entity_poly.pdbx_seq_one_letter_code
_entity_poly.pdbx_strand_id
1 'polypeptide(L)'
;MRSHPQLANSIGALALAVAVVPSCAHPGPPCPSGTPREQCLFERAIDPPVNVAGNETVATNPGDPGEPSQVPVLLEPGWERVDELLRDGIDFMQGGSGAVDTITSRWCASPPSPQPGHSGPVWACAITDPPRLRGHELTLEFDRHALFSVTGFGYSSADGRELIRASTERWSAWCQTRSFVELENVGAEEFHRCALSEGPTLIIGRFARDLDADLWQVSLAIIGPG
;
A
#
# COMPACT_ATOMS: atom_id res chain seq x y z
N MET A 1 52.64 -8.81 60.88
CA MET A 1 51.51 -9.70 60.48
C MET A 1 50.38 -8.77 60.03
N ARG A 2 50.13 -8.70 58.71
CA ARG A 2 48.95 -9.28 58.03
C ARG A 2 47.64 -8.61 58.52
N SER A 3 46.79 -7.94 57.74
CA SER A 3 46.63 -7.79 56.29
C SER A 3 45.65 -6.63 56.02
N HIS A 4 45.76 -5.93 54.90
CA HIS A 4 44.62 -5.25 54.25
C HIS A 4 43.71 -6.30 53.58
N PRO A 5 42.41 -6.01 53.37
CA PRO A 5 42.01 -5.48 52.07
C PRO A 5 40.90 -4.41 52.08
N GLN A 6 40.79 -3.77 50.91
CA GLN A 6 39.85 -2.73 50.47
C GLN A 6 38.49 -3.30 50.00
N LEU A 7 37.62 -2.36 49.61
CA LEU A 7 36.48 -2.42 48.67
C LEU A 7 35.15 -2.87 49.29
N ALA A 8 33.98 -2.39 48.88
CA ALA A 8 33.50 -1.20 48.18
C ALA A 8 31.96 -1.34 48.15
N ASN A 9 31.25 -0.22 48.24
CA ASN A 9 29.89 0.05 47.73
C ASN A 9 28.81 -1.05 47.77
N SER A 10 27.83 -0.88 48.66
CA SER A 10 26.51 -1.52 48.56
C SER A 10 25.41 -0.47 48.56
N ILE A 11 25.04 0.02 47.37
CA ILE A 11 23.74 0.70 47.14
C ILE A 11 22.86 -0.33 46.45
N GLY A 12 22.00 -1.00 47.22
CA GLY A 12 20.98 -1.90 46.71
C GLY A 12 19.63 -1.20 46.67
N ALA A 13 19.34 -0.48 45.59
CA ALA A 13 17.98 -0.08 45.24
C ALA A 13 17.41 -1.14 44.30
N LEU A 14 16.60 -2.05 44.83
CA LEU A 14 15.85 -3.03 44.06
C LEU A 14 14.65 -2.30 43.42
N ALA A 15 14.89 -1.62 42.31
CA ALA A 15 13.81 -1.04 41.50
C ALA A 15 13.21 -2.15 40.62
N LEU A 16 11.96 -2.47 40.94
CA LEU A 16 11.07 -3.35 40.20
C LEU A 16 10.83 -2.75 38.80
N ALA A 17 11.58 -3.19 37.79
CA ALA A 17 11.30 -2.84 36.40
C ALA A 17 10.34 -3.88 35.82
N VAL A 18 9.09 -3.44 35.67
CA VAL A 18 8.02 -4.12 34.94
C VAL A 18 8.57 -4.55 33.58
N ALA A 19 8.72 -5.86 33.37
CA ALA A 19 8.93 -6.40 32.04
C ALA A 19 7.64 -6.16 31.25
N VAL A 20 7.62 -5.04 30.51
CA VAL A 20 6.68 -4.85 29.40
C VAL A 20 7.01 -5.96 28.43
N VAL A 21 6.15 -6.96 28.35
CA VAL A 21 6.16 -7.94 27.26
C VAL A 21 5.47 -7.22 26.10
N PRO A 22 6.19 -6.65 25.10
CA PRO A 22 5.52 -6.14 23.93
C PRO A 22 4.81 -7.33 23.29
N SER A 23 3.49 -7.19 23.18
CA SER A 23 2.60 -8.25 22.71
C SER A 23 3.04 -8.72 21.33
N CYS A 24 3.38 -10.00 21.19
CA CYS A 24 3.54 -10.63 19.88
C CYS A 24 2.23 -10.48 19.10
N ALA A 25 2.21 -9.70 18.02
CA ALA A 25 1.02 -9.52 17.19
C ALA A 25 0.86 -10.70 16.23
N HIS A 26 0.09 -11.74 16.58
CA HIS A 26 -0.39 -12.78 15.65
C HIS A 26 -1.88 -13.07 16.00
N PRO A 27 -2.83 -13.15 15.04
CA PRO A 27 -2.75 -14.04 13.88
C PRO A 27 -3.41 -13.49 12.58
N GLY A 28 -3.31 -14.22 11.46
CA GLY A 28 -4.34 -14.14 10.40
C GLY A 28 -4.41 -15.44 9.63
N PRO A 29 -5.53 -16.18 9.66
CA PRO A 29 -6.57 -16.25 8.61
C PRO A 29 -7.99 -16.45 9.24
N PRO A 30 -9.14 -16.65 8.54
CA PRO A 30 -9.33 -17.03 7.14
C PRO A 30 -10.34 -16.20 6.33
N CYS A 31 -10.07 -16.10 5.04
CA CYS A 31 -11.06 -15.90 4.00
C CYS A 31 -11.24 -17.27 3.33
N PRO A 32 -12.34 -17.63 2.66
CA PRO A 32 -13.70 -17.10 2.61
C PRO A 32 -14.70 -18.20 3.11
N SER A 33 -16.04 -18.11 2.98
CA SER A 33 -16.66 -18.60 1.75
C SER A 33 -17.88 -17.75 1.34
N GLY A 34 -17.75 -17.13 0.16
CA GLY A 34 -18.68 -16.15 -0.43
C GLY A 34 -18.29 -14.68 -0.21
N THR A 35 -17.03 -14.41 0.15
CA THR A 35 -16.64 -13.25 0.98
C THR A 35 -16.19 -12.02 0.19
N PRO A 36 -16.79 -10.86 0.45
CA PRO A 36 -16.09 -9.57 0.38
C PRO A 36 -15.89 -9.00 1.79
N ARG A 37 -14.63 -8.94 2.26
CA ARG A 37 -14.19 -8.04 3.35
C ARG A 37 -13.07 -7.13 2.80
N GLU A 38 -13.42 -6.45 1.71
CA GLU A 38 -12.60 -5.62 0.82
C GLU A 38 -11.32 -6.26 0.24
N GLN A 39 -11.34 -7.16 -0.76
CA GLN A 39 -12.07 -8.43 -0.82
C GLN A 39 -11.24 -9.60 -0.24
N CYS A 40 -10.22 -9.29 0.57
CA CYS A 40 -10.07 -9.76 1.95
C CYS A 40 -8.83 -9.05 2.49
N LEU A 41 -8.98 -7.74 2.75
CA LEU A 41 -7.91 -6.73 2.85
C LEU A 41 -6.94 -6.79 1.66
N PHE A 42 -7.54 -6.74 0.47
CA PHE A 42 -7.01 -7.06 -0.86
C PHE A 42 -6.15 -8.31 -0.93
N GLU A 43 -6.76 -9.39 -0.43
CA GLU A 43 -6.20 -10.73 -0.18
C GLU A 43 -4.77 -10.73 0.38
N ARG A 44 -4.57 -9.78 1.32
CA ARG A 44 -3.46 -9.66 2.26
C ARG A 44 -2.10 -9.49 1.60
N ALA A 45 -1.91 -8.43 0.81
CA ALA A 45 -0.59 -7.94 0.40
C ALA A 45 0.35 -9.01 -0.21
N ILE A 46 -0.20 -9.91 -1.04
CA ILE A 46 0.45 -11.03 -1.77
C ILE A 46 1.84 -10.62 -2.35
N ASP A 47 2.80 -11.55 -2.37
CA ASP A 47 4.08 -11.52 -1.63
C ASP A 47 5.13 -12.42 -2.36
N PRO A 48 6.49 -12.25 -2.37
CA PRO A 48 7.41 -11.08 -2.38
C PRO A 48 7.74 -10.67 -3.87
N PRO A 49 8.77 -9.87 -4.25
CA PRO A 49 8.82 -9.29 -5.59
C PRO A 49 8.87 -10.39 -6.64
N VAL A 50 7.99 -10.30 -7.65
CA VAL A 50 8.32 -10.85 -8.96
C VAL A 50 9.68 -10.26 -9.27
N ASN A 51 10.70 -11.10 -9.36
CA ASN A 51 11.99 -10.72 -9.92
C ASN A 51 11.71 -10.18 -11.33
N VAL A 52 11.42 -8.89 -11.43
CA VAL A 52 11.69 -8.12 -12.62
C VAL A 52 13.21 -8.15 -12.67
N ALA A 53 13.74 -9.19 -13.30
CA ALA A 53 15.15 -9.27 -13.66
C ALA A 53 15.43 -8.03 -14.52
N GLY A 54 15.92 -6.98 -13.85
CA GLY A 54 15.86 -5.63 -14.38
C GLY A 54 16.53 -4.61 -13.47
N ASN A 55 17.67 -4.99 -12.88
CA ASN A 55 18.71 -4.06 -12.42
C ASN A 55 18.30 -3.04 -11.33
N GLU A 56 17.99 -3.53 -10.13
CA GLU A 56 18.09 -2.69 -8.92
C GLU A 56 19.57 -2.44 -8.60
N THR A 57 20.13 -1.36 -9.14
CA THR A 57 21.16 -0.63 -8.39
C THR A 57 20.46 0.18 -7.30
N VAL A 58 20.33 -0.44 -6.13
CA VAL A 58 20.08 0.25 -4.87
C VAL A 58 21.24 1.21 -4.65
N ALA A 59 21.03 2.49 -4.92
CA ALA A 59 21.91 3.55 -4.43
C ALA A 59 21.53 3.84 -2.97
N THR A 60 22.02 3.03 -2.04
CA THR A 60 22.05 3.39 -0.62
C THR A 60 23.11 4.47 -0.43
N ASN A 61 22.68 5.73 -0.38
CA ASN A 61 23.46 6.76 0.30
C ASN A 61 22.94 6.85 1.75
N PRO A 62 23.72 6.40 2.75
CA PRO A 62 23.39 6.60 4.15
C PRO A 62 23.76 8.04 4.54
N GLY A 63 22.75 8.86 4.83
CA GLY A 63 22.90 10.11 5.57
C GLY A 63 22.33 11.35 4.91
N ASP A 64 21.06 11.64 5.20
CA ASP A 64 20.58 12.97 5.61
C ASP A 64 19.14 12.80 6.14
N PRO A 65 18.74 13.29 7.32
CA PRO A 65 17.33 13.45 7.64
C PRO A 65 16.78 14.56 6.75
N GLY A 66 16.41 14.19 5.51
CA GLY A 66 15.85 15.12 4.54
C GLY A 66 14.68 15.87 5.15
N GLU A 67 14.74 17.20 5.10
CA GLU A 67 13.63 18.09 5.44
C GLU A 67 12.34 17.58 4.77
N PRO A 68 11.19 17.62 5.47
CA PRO A 68 9.92 17.26 4.83
C PRO A 68 9.72 18.15 3.60
N SER A 69 9.46 17.49 2.46
CA SER A 69 9.16 18.16 1.20
C SER A 69 8.06 19.20 1.43
N GLN A 70 8.37 20.48 1.22
CA GLN A 70 7.49 21.61 1.54
C GLN A 70 6.34 21.78 0.53
N VAL A 71 6.34 21.00 -0.56
CA VAL A 71 5.24 21.00 -1.53
C VAL A 71 4.07 20.24 -0.92
N PRO A 72 2.87 20.86 -0.81
CA PRO A 72 1.66 20.13 -0.44
C PRO A 72 1.48 18.92 -1.34
N VAL A 73 1.25 17.74 -0.76
CA VAL A 73 1.19 16.46 -1.50
C VAL A 73 0.34 16.54 -2.77
N LEU A 74 -0.82 17.20 -2.70
CA LEU A 74 -1.75 17.35 -3.82
C LEU A 74 -1.21 18.14 -5.02
N LEU A 75 -0.13 18.90 -4.85
CA LEU A 75 0.52 19.69 -5.89
C LEU A 75 1.74 18.97 -6.51
N GLU A 76 2.06 17.76 -6.04
CA GLU A 76 3.14 16.97 -6.60
C GLU A 76 2.81 16.53 -8.05
N PRO A 77 3.79 16.53 -8.96
CA PRO A 77 3.59 15.97 -10.29
C PRO A 77 3.26 14.47 -10.18
N GLY A 78 2.30 13.99 -10.97
CA GLY A 78 1.92 12.58 -10.99
C GLY A 78 0.45 12.32 -10.71
N TRP A 79 -0.21 13.17 -9.89
CA TRP A 79 -1.63 12.98 -9.55
C TRP A 79 -2.56 12.99 -10.77
N GLU A 80 -2.29 13.83 -11.77
CA GLU A 80 -3.09 13.86 -13.01
C GLU A 80 -3.00 12.53 -13.76
N ARG A 81 -1.82 11.92 -13.79
CA ARG A 81 -1.60 10.62 -14.41
C ARG A 81 -2.24 9.48 -13.62
N VAL A 82 -2.27 9.59 -12.29
CA VAL A 82 -3.03 8.68 -11.43
C VAL A 82 -4.53 8.82 -11.67
N ASP A 83 -5.05 10.05 -11.86
CA ASP A 83 -6.45 10.24 -12.21
C ASP A 83 -6.82 9.54 -13.52
N GLU A 84 -5.96 9.64 -14.54
CA GLU A 84 -6.14 8.96 -15.82
C GLU A 84 -6.15 7.44 -15.65
N LEU A 85 -5.19 6.88 -14.89
CA LEU A 85 -5.14 5.45 -14.57
C LEU A 85 -6.41 4.97 -13.87
N LEU A 86 -6.88 5.69 -12.86
CA LEU A 86 -8.06 5.29 -12.09
C LEU A 86 -9.35 5.38 -12.93
N ARG A 87 -9.47 6.39 -13.81
CA ARG A 87 -10.59 6.47 -14.76
C ARG A 87 -10.59 5.31 -15.74
N ASP A 88 -9.43 4.99 -16.30
CA ASP A 88 -9.27 3.81 -17.13
C ASP A 88 -9.58 2.50 -16.37
N GLY A 89 -9.26 2.44 -15.08
CA GLY A 89 -9.63 1.33 -14.20
C GLY A 89 -11.15 1.20 -14.02
N ILE A 90 -11.87 2.32 -13.89
CA ILE A 90 -13.35 2.33 -13.84
C ILE A 90 -13.93 1.81 -15.16
N ASP A 91 -13.41 2.27 -16.31
CA ASP A 91 -13.83 1.81 -17.62
C ASP A 91 -13.49 0.32 -17.84
N PHE A 92 -12.33 -0.11 -17.38
CA PHE A 92 -11.87 -1.49 -17.45
C PHE A 92 -12.82 -2.45 -16.71
N MET A 93 -13.33 -2.05 -15.54
CA MET A 93 -14.31 -2.85 -14.78
C MET A 93 -15.65 -3.03 -15.50
N GLN A 94 -15.97 -2.15 -16.43
CA GLN A 94 -17.16 -2.24 -17.27
C GLN A 94 -16.87 -2.93 -18.61
N GLY A 95 -15.60 -3.20 -18.89
CA GLY A 95 -15.11 -3.71 -20.16
C GLY A 95 -15.39 -5.19 -20.39
N GLY A 96 -15.46 -5.57 -21.66
CA GLY A 96 -15.57 -6.96 -22.10
C GLY A 96 -14.21 -7.65 -22.29
N SER A 97 -14.19 -8.74 -23.05
CA SER A 97 -13.02 -9.61 -23.24
C SER A 97 -11.74 -8.93 -23.79
N GLY A 98 -11.84 -7.73 -24.39
CA GLY A 98 -10.70 -6.96 -24.91
C GLY A 98 -10.11 -5.93 -23.94
N ALA A 99 -10.65 -5.81 -22.72
CA ALA A 99 -10.21 -4.79 -21.77
C ALA A 99 -8.75 -4.99 -21.32
N VAL A 100 -8.30 -6.25 -21.16
CA VAL A 100 -6.92 -6.58 -20.77
C VAL A 100 -5.91 -6.11 -21.83
N ASP A 101 -6.14 -6.37 -23.11
CA ASP A 101 -5.23 -5.96 -24.18
C ASP A 101 -5.16 -4.43 -24.29
N THR A 102 -6.29 -3.75 -24.02
CA THR A 102 -6.36 -2.28 -24.00
C THR A 102 -5.53 -1.71 -22.86
N ILE A 103 -5.69 -2.21 -21.63
CA ILE A 103 -4.93 -1.74 -20.47
C ILE A 103 -3.44 -2.05 -20.63
N THR A 104 -3.09 -3.28 -21.02
CA THR A 104 -1.68 -3.68 -21.19
C THR A 104 -0.96 -2.83 -22.24
N SER A 105 -1.58 -2.62 -23.41
CA SER A 105 -0.96 -1.82 -24.48
C SER A 105 -0.83 -0.34 -24.14
N ARG A 106 -1.77 0.20 -23.36
CA ARG A 106 -1.78 1.62 -22.98
C ARG A 106 -0.82 1.92 -21.84
N TRP A 107 -0.77 1.05 -20.82
CA TRP A 107 -0.15 1.38 -19.55
C TRP A 107 1.09 0.58 -19.22
N CYS A 108 1.27 -0.63 -19.74
CA CYS A 108 2.42 -1.44 -19.37
C CYS A 108 3.63 -1.12 -20.26
N ALA A 109 4.79 -0.90 -19.63
CA ALA A 109 6.07 -0.71 -20.33
C ALA A 109 6.45 -1.95 -21.17
N SER A 110 5.99 -3.12 -20.76
CA SER A 110 6.09 -4.38 -21.50
C SER A 110 4.85 -5.24 -21.24
N PRO A 111 4.34 -6.00 -22.21
CA PRO A 111 3.20 -6.89 -22.00
C PRO A 111 3.46 -7.90 -20.87
N PRO A 112 2.65 -7.91 -19.80
CA PRO A 112 2.83 -8.83 -18.69
C PRO A 112 2.27 -10.22 -19.01
N SER A 113 2.94 -11.25 -18.50
CA SER A 113 2.41 -12.62 -18.51
C SER A 113 1.39 -12.78 -17.37
N PRO A 114 0.22 -13.41 -17.62
CA PRO A 114 -0.75 -13.67 -16.57
C PRO A 114 -0.17 -14.61 -15.51
N GLN A 115 -0.40 -14.27 -14.25
CA GLN A 115 -0.09 -15.11 -13.09
C GLN A 115 -1.38 -15.73 -12.53
N PRO A 116 -1.34 -16.94 -11.95
CA PRO A 116 -2.49 -17.49 -11.25
C PRO A 116 -2.85 -16.65 -10.03
N GLY A 117 -4.11 -16.21 -9.91
CA GLY A 117 -4.68 -15.56 -8.74
C GLY A 117 -5.92 -16.30 -8.21
N HIS A 118 -6.43 -15.85 -7.07
CA HIS A 118 -7.54 -16.51 -6.37
C HIS A 118 -8.82 -16.55 -7.21
N SER A 119 -9.16 -15.44 -7.85
CA SER A 119 -10.37 -15.25 -8.66
C SER A 119 -10.14 -15.47 -10.16
N GLY A 120 -8.92 -15.85 -10.55
CA GLY A 120 -8.51 -15.99 -11.94
C GLY A 120 -7.13 -15.41 -12.22
N PRO A 121 -6.75 -15.25 -13.50
CA PRO A 121 -5.46 -14.68 -13.85
C PRO A 121 -5.33 -13.21 -13.42
N VAL A 122 -4.15 -12.86 -12.93
CA VAL A 122 -3.74 -11.50 -12.53
C VAL A 122 -2.59 -11.06 -13.40
N TRP A 123 -2.60 -9.80 -13.84
CA TRP A 123 -1.53 -9.16 -14.57
C TRP A 123 -0.94 -8.05 -13.73
N ALA A 124 0.39 -8.01 -13.65
CA ALA A 124 1.12 -6.93 -12.99
C ALA A 124 2.24 -6.42 -13.90
N CYS A 125 2.41 -5.10 -13.98
CA CYS A 125 3.42 -4.49 -14.82
C CYS A 125 3.95 -3.18 -14.26
N ALA A 126 5.17 -2.82 -14.67
CA ALA A 126 5.66 -1.46 -14.56
C ALA A 126 4.88 -0.56 -15.54
N ILE A 127 4.54 0.64 -15.09
CA ILE A 127 3.77 1.60 -15.88
C ILE A 127 4.71 2.33 -16.85
N THR A 128 4.32 2.48 -18.12
CA THR A 128 5.02 3.34 -19.09
C THR A 128 4.97 4.79 -18.60
N ASP A 129 6.14 5.40 -18.42
CA ASP A 129 6.30 6.73 -17.80
C ASP A 129 5.59 6.78 -16.43
N PRO A 130 6.09 6.04 -15.43
CA PRO A 130 5.34 5.77 -14.22
C PRO A 130 5.10 7.07 -13.43
N PRO A 131 3.86 7.33 -12.99
CA PRO A 131 3.62 8.40 -12.04
C PRO A 131 4.41 8.14 -10.76
N ARG A 132 4.86 9.21 -10.13
CA ARG A 132 5.53 9.17 -8.83
C ARG A 132 4.71 9.94 -7.82
N LEU A 133 4.51 9.35 -6.65
CA LEU A 133 3.95 10.04 -5.49
C LEU A 133 5.01 10.01 -4.40
N ARG A 134 5.37 11.17 -3.83
CA ARG A 134 6.48 11.28 -2.87
C ARG A 134 7.80 10.67 -3.35
N GLY A 135 8.04 10.70 -4.66
CA GLY A 135 9.24 10.14 -5.28
C GLY A 135 9.19 8.64 -5.57
N HIS A 136 8.17 7.91 -5.12
CA HIS A 136 8.01 6.47 -5.36
C HIS A 136 7.23 6.21 -6.64
N GLU A 137 7.79 5.39 -7.53
CA GLU A 137 7.09 4.95 -8.74
C GLU A 137 5.93 4.04 -8.39
N LEU A 138 4.84 4.16 -9.16
CA LEU A 138 3.69 3.29 -9.03
C LEU A 138 3.74 2.14 -10.03
N THR A 139 3.24 0.98 -9.60
CA THR A 139 3.01 -0.20 -10.43
C THR A 139 1.53 -0.44 -10.64
N LEU A 140 1.18 -1.12 -11.73
CA LEU A 140 -0.19 -1.48 -12.06
C LEU A 140 -0.40 -2.98 -11.88
N GLU A 141 -1.48 -3.36 -11.19
CA GLU A 141 -1.95 -4.73 -11.08
C GLU A 141 -3.46 -4.79 -11.35
N PHE A 142 -3.92 -5.78 -12.12
CA PHE A 142 -5.33 -5.96 -12.40
C PHE A 142 -5.66 -7.43 -12.68
N ASP A 143 -6.90 -7.79 -12.38
CA ASP A 143 -7.53 -9.02 -12.84
C ASP A 143 -8.70 -8.66 -13.77
N ARG A 144 -9.31 -9.62 -14.46
CA ARG A 144 -10.36 -9.31 -15.44
C ARG A 144 -11.70 -8.87 -14.82
N HIS A 145 -11.94 -9.13 -13.53
CA HIS A 145 -13.31 -9.21 -13.00
C HIS A 145 -13.55 -8.52 -11.66
N ALA A 146 -12.51 -8.23 -10.89
CA ALA A 146 -12.60 -7.83 -9.50
C ALA A 146 -11.59 -6.75 -9.10
N LEU A 147 -10.41 -6.64 -9.73
CA LEU A 147 -9.34 -5.75 -9.27
C LEU A 147 -8.67 -4.94 -10.39
N PHE A 148 -8.52 -3.65 -10.15
CA PHE A 148 -7.59 -2.77 -10.85
C PHE A 148 -6.93 -1.87 -9.80
N SER A 149 -5.63 -2.00 -9.59
CA SER A 149 -4.90 -1.30 -8.54
C SER A 149 -3.63 -0.62 -9.06
N VAL A 150 -3.36 0.55 -8.49
CA VAL A 150 -2.13 1.30 -8.66
C VAL A 150 -1.46 1.39 -7.29
N THR A 151 -0.22 0.92 -7.21
CA THR A 151 0.44 0.69 -5.91
C THR A 151 1.84 1.27 -5.90
N GLY A 152 2.22 1.94 -4.82
CA GLY A 152 3.60 2.35 -4.53
C GLY A 152 4.11 1.69 -3.25
N PHE A 153 5.44 1.54 -3.16
CA PHE A 153 6.11 0.83 -2.08
C PHE A 153 7.24 1.65 -1.46
N GLY A 154 7.56 1.35 -0.21
CA GLY A 154 8.71 1.93 0.50
C GLY A 154 8.43 3.29 1.13
N TYR A 155 7.16 3.63 1.36
CA TYR A 155 6.78 4.86 2.04
C TYR A 155 7.08 4.78 3.53
N SER A 156 7.37 5.91 4.16
CA SER A 156 7.33 6.05 5.62
C SER A 156 5.88 5.99 6.14
N SER A 157 5.68 5.76 7.44
CA SER A 157 4.34 5.85 8.05
C SER A 157 3.72 7.24 7.87
N ALA A 158 4.55 8.29 7.97
CA ALA A 158 4.12 9.68 7.81
C ALA A 158 3.66 9.97 6.37
N ASP A 159 4.48 9.60 5.38
CA ASP A 159 4.12 9.79 3.96
C ASP A 159 2.91 8.95 3.57
N GLY A 160 2.83 7.71 4.05
CA GLY A 160 1.68 6.85 3.82
C GLY A 160 0.37 7.49 4.32
N ARG A 161 0.36 8.02 5.55
CA ARG A 161 -0.82 8.73 6.10
C ARG A 161 -1.16 9.99 5.33
N GLU A 162 -0.16 10.77 4.93
CA GLU A 162 -0.40 11.98 4.15
C GLU A 162 -0.98 11.65 2.77
N LEU A 163 -0.49 10.57 2.13
CA LEU A 163 -1.03 10.08 0.87
C LEU A 163 -2.48 9.60 1.02
N ILE A 164 -2.85 8.90 2.10
CA ILE A 164 -4.25 8.55 2.37
C ILE A 164 -5.12 9.82 2.46
N ARG A 165 -4.69 10.79 3.26
CA ARG A 165 -5.43 12.07 3.44
C ARG A 165 -5.59 12.82 2.11
N ALA A 166 -4.50 12.97 1.36
CA ALA A 166 -4.52 13.64 0.07
C ALA A 166 -5.41 12.91 -0.95
N SER A 167 -5.30 11.58 -1.01
CA SER A 167 -6.10 10.75 -1.92
C SER A 167 -7.60 10.86 -1.63
N THR A 168 -7.99 10.76 -0.36
CA THR A 168 -9.39 10.85 0.06
C THR A 168 -9.96 12.24 -0.18
N GLU A 169 -9.17 13.30 0.04
CA GLU A 169 -9.53 14.68 -0.30
C GLU A 169 -9.75 14.83 -1.81
N ARG A 170 -8.77 14.40 -2.62
CA ARG A 170 -8.76 14.55 -4.09
C ARG A 170 -9.95 13.87 -4.76
N TRP A 171 -10.24 12.62 -4.39
CA TRP A 171 -11.24 11.80 -5.08
C TRP A 171 -12.59 11.75 -4.39
N SER A 172 -12.78 12.51 -3.30
CA SER A 172 -14.06 12.63 -2.62
C SER A 172 -15.20 12.96 -3.58
N ALA A 173 -14.97 13.85 -4.55
CA ALA A 173 -15.97 14.27 -5.53
C ALA A 173 -16.42 13.16 -6.51
N TRP A 174 -15.67 12.08 -6.66
CA TRP A 174 -16.03 10.94 -7.50
C TRP A 174 -17.02 9.99 -6.79
N CYS A 175 -16.99 10.00 -5.46
CA CYS A 175 -17.84 9.16 -4.63
C CYS A 175 -19.31 9.57 -4.73
N GLN A 176 -20.22 8.60 -4.72
CA GLN A 176 -21.68 8.84 -4.72
C GLN A 176 -22.12 9.77 -3.58
N THR A 177 -21.54 9.60 -2.39
CA THR A 177 -21.84 10.41 -1.20
C THR A 177 -20.92 11.62 -1.02
N ARG A 178 -20.01 11.86 -1.98
CA ARG A 178 -18.92 12.84 -1.89
C ARG A 178 -17.99 12.66 -0.68
N SER A 179 -17.89 11.44 -0.17
CA SER A 179 -17.11 11.14 1.03
C SER A 179 -16.58 9.71 1.00
N PHE A 180 -15.47 9.49 1.70
CA PHE A 180 -14.96 8.17 2.01
C PHE A 180 -15.46 7.69 3.37
N VAL A 181 -15.53 6.36 3.52
CA VAL A 181 -15.80 5.66 4.77
C VAL A 181 -14.55 4.90 5.16
N GLU A 182 -14.04 5.14 6.35
CA GLU A 182 -12.91 4.39 6.92
C GLU A 182 -13.36 2.99 7.35
N LEU A 183 -12.53 1.98 7.10
CA LEU A 183 -12.76 0.61 7.56
C LEU A 183 -12.14 0.41 8.93
N GLU A 184 -12.98 0.14 9.93
CA GLU A 184 -12.53 -0.11 11.28
C GLU A 184 -12.00 -1.54 11.49
N ASN A 185 -11.17 -1.71 12.54
CA ASN A 185 -10.68 -3.00 13.01
C ASN A 185 -9.80 -3.77 12.00
N VAL A 186 -8.88 -3.04 11.34
CA VAL A 186 -7.92 -3.55 10.34
C VAL A 186 -6.46 -3.62 10.84
N GLY A 187 -6.22 -3.43 12.13
CA GLY A 187 -4.87 -3.52 12.72
C GLY A 187 -4.04 -2.25 12.53
N ALA A 188 -2.79 -2.39 12.08
CA ALA A 188 -1.89 -1.25 11.82
C ALA A 188 -2.14 -0.56 10.46
N GLU A 189 -2.89 -1.24 9.61
CA GLU A 189 -3.30 -0.80 8.27
C GLU A 189 -4.39 0.28 8.36
N GLU A 190 -4.66 0.95 7.26
CA GLU A 190 -5.72 1.95 7.18
C GLU A 190 -6.33 1.89 5.78
N PHE A 191 -7.66 1.87 5.72
CA PHE A 191 -8.40 1.75 4.48
C PHE A 191 -9.59 2.69 4.47
N HIS A 192 -9.80 3.30 3.33
CA HIS A 192 -10.92 4.17 3.04
C HIS A 192 -11.58 3.68 1.76
N ARG A 193 -12.91 3.61 1.76
CA ARG A 193 -13.66 3.22 0.56
C ARG A 193 -14.79 4.17 0.25
N CYS A 194 -15.16 4.24 -1.01
CA CYS A 194 -16.42 4.85 -1.42
C CYS A 194 -16.98 4.17 -2.67
N ALA A 195 -18.31 4.13 -2.75
CA ALA A 195 -18.99 3.67 -3.95
C ALA A 195 -18.91 4.74 -5.05
N LEU A 196 -18.62 4.33 -6.27
CA LEU A 196 -18.64 5.18 -7.47
C LEU A 196 -19.99 5.10 -8.15
N SER A 197 -20.37 6.13 -8.90
CA SER A 197 -21.71 6.24 -9.50
C SER A 197 -21.98 5.16 -10.56
N GLU A 198 -20.90 4.65 -11.14
CA GLU A 198 -20.88 3.67 -12.21
C GLU A 198 -21.03 2.22 -11.69
N GLY A 199 -21.04 2.02 -10.37
CA GLY A 199 -21.15 0.70 -9.73
C GLY A 199 -19.92 0.21 -8.97
N PRO A 200 -18.66 0.38 -9.44
CA PRO A 200 -17.51 -0.12 -8.71
C PRO A 200 -17.23 0.67 -7.43
N THR A 201 -16.35 0.15 -6.58
CA THR A 201 -15.89 0.80 -5.35
C THR A 201 -14.45 1.26 -5.52
N LEU A 202 -14.16 2.52 -5.18
CA LEU A 202 -12.79 3.00 -5.02
C LEU A 202 -12.33 2.73 -3.58
N ILE A 203 -11.18 2.10 -3.43
CA ILE A 203 -10.51 1.85 -2.16
C ILE A 203 -9.12 2.51 -2.18
N ILE A 204 -8.79 3.15 -1.06
CA ILE A 204 -7.50 3.75 -0.80
C ILE A 204 -6.99 3.09 0.47
N GLY A 205 -5.84 2.41 0.41
CA GLY A 205 -5.30 1.65 1.53
C GLY A 205 -3.81 1.88 1.74
N ARG A 206 -3.37 1.81 3.00
CA ARG A 206 -1.95 1.67 3.34
C ARG A 206 -1.71 0.40 4.15
N PHE A 207 -0.64 -0.30 3.80
CA PHE A 207 -0.28 -1.61 4.33
C PHE A 207 1.10 -1.54 4.95
N ALA A 208 1.25 -2.13 6.14
CA ALA A 208 2.56 -2.29 6.75
C ALA A 208 3.32 -3.39 6.00
N ARG A 209 4.53 -3.09 5.51
CA ARG A 209 5.43 -4.09 4.91
C ARG A 209 6.50 -4.53 5.90
N ASP A 210 7.10 -3.56 6.57
CA ASP A 210 8.06 -3.78 7.66
C ASP A 210 7.85 -2.68 8.70
N LEU A 211 7.26 -3.03 9.84
CA LEU A 211 6.98 -2.07 10.91
C LEU A 211 8.25 -1.64 11.65
N ASP A 212 9.27 -2.50 11.70
CA ASP A 212 10.53 -2.20 12.38
C ASP A 212 11.38 -1.24 11.54
N ALA A 213 11.29 -1.37 10.21
CA ALA A 213 11.96 -0.48 9.25
C ALA A 213 11.12 0.73 8.79
N ASP A 214 9.90 0.91 9.33
CA ASP A 214 8.92 1.92 8.90
C ASP A 214 8.65 1.93 7.39
N LEU A 215 8.51 0.74 6.79
CA LEU A 215 8.23 0.57 5.37
C LEU A 215 6.76 0.24 5.14
N TRP A 216 6.11 1.08 4.34
CA TRP A 216 4.70 1.02 4.01
C TRP A 216 4.49 0.95 2.50
N GLN A 217 3.36 0.34 2.14
CA GLN A 217 2.80 0.34 0.80
C GLN A 217 1.54 1.21 0.82
N VAL A 218 1.28 1.97 -0.25
CA VAL A 218 0.01 2.67 -0.47
C VAL A 218 -0.57 2.17 -1.78
N SER A 219 -1.85 1.81 -1.78
CA SER A 219 -2.57 1.30 -2.94
C SER A 219 -3.88 2.04 -3.15
N LEU A 220 -4.19 2.27 -4.43
CA LEU A 220 -5.41 2.87 -4.94
C LEU A 220 -6.07 1.84 -5.84
N ALA A 221 -7.24 1.34 -5.49
CA ALA A 221 -7.87 0.22 -6.17
C ALA A 221 -9.32 0.50 -6.54
N ILE A 222 -9.70 0.08 -7.74
CA ILE A 222 -11.08 -0.03 -8.19
C ILE A 222 -11.50 -1.50 -8.06
N ILE A 223 -12.57 -1.76 -7.32
CA ILE A 223 -13.19 -3.09 -7.21
C ILE A 223 -14.49 -3.12 -7.99
N GLY A 224 -14.66 -4.14 -8.84
CA GLY A 224 -15.94 -4.43 -9.49
C GLY A 224 -17.07 -4.76 -8.50
N PRO A 225 -18.35 -4.67 -8.92
CA PRO A 225 -19.47 -5.13 -8.12
C PRO A 225 -19.40 -6.66 -7.97
N GLY A 226 -19.15 -7.14 -6.75
CA GLY A 226 -19.12 -8.57 -6.41
C GLY A 226 -20.47 -9.27 -6.49
#